data_AF-A0A534F830-F1
#
_entry.id   AF-A0A534F830-F1
#
_cell.length_a   1.000
_cell.length_b   1.000
_cell.length_c   1.000
_cell.angle_alpha   90.00
_cell.angle_beta   90.00
_cell.angle_gamma   90.00
#
_symmetry.space_group_name_H-M   'P 1'
#
loop_
_entity.id
_entity.type
_entity.pdbx_description
1 polymer ?
#
loop_
_entity_poly.entity_id
_entity_poly.type
_entity_poly.pdbx_seq_one_letter_code
_entity_poly.pdbx_strand_id
1 'polypeptide(L)'
;MNTTKTAVLTVLVLVNIAFVLGWIRAARRHGLRERPTLGDVAIGVVTDFLDTLGIGSFAPTTALFKFRGRPADELIPGTLNVGHNASAFLETTLFVTSVAVEPLLLGSMVASAAAGAWLGAGVVSGLPRRAIQRFMGVALLIAALFFVMKNLGVMEHLGAFPGGAEAFALEGWRFAVAVGVSFLLGALMCIGIGNYAPLMIILALLGMHPLAAFPIMMASDGILQPVASLGFFRSGRFA
;
A
#
# COMPACT_ATOMS: atom_id res chain seq x y z
N MET A 1 -3.06 -19.02 -15.60
CA MET A 1 -2.53 -18.16 -14.52
C MET A 1 -1.19 -18.73 -14.07
N ASN A 2 -0.13 -17.93 -13.96
CA ASN A 2 1.21 -18.42 -13.59
C ASN A 2 1.24 -18.90 -12.12
N THR A 3 2.03 -19.93 -11.81
CA THR A 3 2.25 -20.49 -10.46
C THR A 3 2.47 -19.41 -9.39
N THR A 4 3.26 -18.37 -9.65
CA THR A 4 3.48 -17.31 -8.65
C THR A 4 2.24 -16.47 -8.40
N LYS A 5 1.45 -16.13 -9.43
CA LYS A 5 0.19 -15.40 -9.26
C LYS A 5 -0.80 -16.24 -8.45
N THR A 6 -0.89 -17.54 -8.74
CA THR A 6 -1.69 -18.47 -7.94
C THR A 6 -1.21 -18.51 -6.50
N ALA A 7 0.10 -18.61 -6.26
CA ALA A 7 0.67 -18.61 -4.91
C ALA A 7 0.35 -17.31 -4.14
N VAL A 8 0.50 -16.14 -4.77
CA VAL A 8 0.15 -14.84 -4.17
C VAL A 8 -1.33 -14.80 -3.80
N LEU A 9 -2.23 -15.23 -4.69
CA LEU A 9 -3.67 -15.26 -4.41
C LEU A 9 -4.03 -16.29 -3.33
N THR A 10 -3.38 -17.44 -3.30
CA THR A 10 -3.57 -18.43 -2.22
C THR A 10 -3.13 -17.85 -0.88
N VAL A 11 -1.96 -17.23 -0.80
CA VAL A 11 -1.47 -16.55 0.41
C VAL A 11 -2.41 -15.43 0.82
N LEU A 12 -2.87 -14.60 -0.13
CA LEU A 12 -3.83 -13.54 0.10
C LEU A 12 -5.10 -14.07 0.79
N VAL A 13 -5.70 -15.14 0.25
CA VAL A 13 -6.91 -15.75 0.82
C VAL A 13 -6.65 -16.28 2.23
N LEU A 14 -5.56 -17.03 2.44
CA LEU A 14 -5.23 -17.60 3.75
C LEU A 14 -5.00 -16.52 4.80
N VAL A 15 -4.25 -15.48 4.45
CA VAL A 15 -3.96 -14.35 5.34
C VAL A 15 -5.22 -13.55 5.65
N ASN A 16 -6.11 -13.35 4.67
CA ASN A 16 -7.38 -12.67 4.88
C ASN A 16 -8.35 -13.47 5.75
N ILE A 17 -8.40 -14.80 5.61
CA ILE A 17 -9.16 -15.66 6.54
C ILE A 17 -8.63 -15.49 7.96
N ALA A 18 -7.31 -15.56 8.16
CA ALA A 18 -6.69 -15.34 9.46
C ALA A 18 -6.98 -13.94 10.02
N PHE A 19 -6.96 -12.91 9.17
CA PHE A 19 -7.34 -11.54 9.54
C PHE A 19 -8.78 -11.45 10.00
N VAL A 20 -9.75 -12.00 9.25
CA VAL A 20 -11.17 -11.95 9.62
C VAL A 20 -11.41 -12.67 10.95
N LEU A 21 -10.80 -13.83 11.16
CA LEU A 21 -10.87 -14.55 12.43
C LEU A 21 -10.25 -13.73 13.58
N GLY A 22 -9.09 -13.10 13.34
CA GLY A 22 -8.41 -12.22 14.27
C GLY A 22 -9.24 -10.99 14.63
N TRP A 23 -9.86 -10.36 13.63
CA TRP A 23 -10.74 -9.21 13.79
C TRP A 23 -11.99 -9.55 14.60
N ILE A 24 -12.68 -10.65 14.29
CA ILE A 24 -13.85 -11.12 15.06
C ILE A 24 -13.45 -11.36 16.53
N ARG A 25 -12.29 -11.99 16.77
CA ARG A 25 -11.78 -12.23 18.13
C ARG A 25 -11.44 -10.93 18.85
N ALA A 26 -10.78 -9.99 18.18
CA ALA A 26 -10.41 -8.68 18.73
C ALA A 26 -11.65 -7.83 19.05
N ALA A 27 -12.62 -7.78 18.13
CA ALA A 27 -13.88 -7.07 18.30
C ALA A 27 -14.67 -7.59 19.52
N ARG A 28 -14.72 -8.92 19.71
CA ARG A 28 -15.32 -9.51 20.91
C ARG A 28 -14.53 -9.20 22.18
N ARG A 29 -13.20 -9.27 22.13
CA ARG A 29 -12.31 -9.04 23.28
C ARG A 29 -12.38 -7.60 23.80
N HIS A 30 -12.37 -6.63 22.88
CA HIS A 30 -12.36 -5.21 23.20
C HIS A 30 -13.76 -4.60 23.25
N GLY A 31 -14.81 -5.40 22.98
CA GLY A 31 -16.20 -4.92 23.01
C GLY A 31 -16.45 -3.80 22.00
N LEU A 32 -15.81 -3.84 20.83
CA LEU A 32 -15.98 -2.83 19.79
C LEU A 32 -17.44 -2.80 19.34
N ARG A 33 -18.12 -1.72 19.71
CA ARG A 33 -19.56 -1.50 19.47
C ARG A 33 -19.84 -0.45 18.42
N GLU A 34 -18.87 0.42 18.15
CA GLU A 34 -18.98 1.40 17.09
C GLU A 34 -19.06 0.70 15.75
N ARG A 35 -20.02 1.13 14.94
CA ARG A 35 -20.20 0.65 13.56
C ARG A 35 -19.84 1.80 12.63
N PRO A 36 -19.26 1.49 11.46
CA PRO A 36 -19.03 2.50 10.44
C PRO A 36 -20.32 3.26 10.15
N THR A 37 -20.26 4.59 10.16
CA THR A 37 -21.38 5.40 9.72
C THR A 37 -21.49 5.34 8.20
N LEU A 38 -22.66 5.69 7.64
CA LEU A 38 -22.81 5.83 6.18
C LEU A 38 -21.75 6.76 5.58
N GLY A 39 -21.37 7.80 6.33
CA GLY A 39 -20.33 8.71 5.90
C GLY A 39 -18.93 8.08 5.91
N ASP A 40 -18.65 7.10 6.77
CA ASP A 40 -17.35 6.41 6.78
C ASP A 40 -17.28 5.39 5.64
N VAL A 41 -18.41 4.72 5.35
CA VAL A 41 -18.56 3.86 4.17
C VAL A 41 -18.39 4.67 2.88
N ALA A 42 -19.01 5.85 2.78
CA ALA A 42 -18.88 6.71 1.61
C ALA A 42 -17.43 7.20 1.41
N ILE A 43 -16.74 7.55 2.51
CA ILE A 43 -15.30 7.85 2.45
C ILE A 43 -14.54 6.65 1.90
N GLY A 44 -14.72 5.47 2.49
CA GLY A 44 -14.06 4.24 2.05
C GLY A 44 -14.26 3.96 0.56
N VAL A 45 -15.51 3.95 0.09
CA VAL A 45 -15.84 3.74 -1.33
C VAL A 45 -15.11 4.73 -2.25
N VAL A 46 -15.13 6.02 -1.91
CA VAL A 46 -14.47 7.04 -2.72
C VAL A 46 -12.96 6.84 -2.69
N THR A 47 -12.36 6.64 -1.53
CA THR A 47 -10.90 6.55 -1.39
C THR A 47 -10.34 5.26 -1.98
N ASP A 48 -11.07 4.15 -1.89
CA ASP A 48 -10.71 2.87 -2.51
C ASP A 48 -10.91 2.92 -4.02
N PHE A 49 -11.85 3.72 -4.52
CA PHE A 49 -11.87 4.03 -5.95
C PHE A 49 -10.60 4.79 -6.38
N LEU A 50 -10.09 5.72 -5.55
CA LEU A 50 -8.84 6.42 -5.84
C LEU A 50 -7.60 5.50 -5.79
N ASP A 51 -7.66 4.37 -5.09
CA ASP A 51 -6.63 3.32 -5.14
C ASP A 51 -6.46 2.76 -6.55
N THR A 52 -7.57 2.56 -7.27
CA THR A 52 -7.55 2.13 -8.68
C THR A 52 -6.97 3.17 -9.64
N LEU A 53 -6.85 4.42 -9.20
CA LEU A 53 -6.19 5.51 -9.94
C LEU A 53 -4.73 5.73 -9.49
N GLY A 54 -4.25 4.98 -8.50
CA GLY A 54 -2.88 5.08 -7.99
C GLY A 54 -2.65 6.16 -6.93
N ILE A 55 -3.72 6.81 -6.44
CA ILE A 55 -3.61 7.92 -5.47
C ILE A 55 -3.34 7.38 -4.05
N GLY A 56 -3.92 6.23 -3.70
CA GLY A 56 -3.86 5.69 -2.34
C GLY A 56 -5.06 6.14 -1.50
N SER A 57 -5.65 5.24 -0.72
CA SER A 57 -6.79 5.48 0.16
C SER A 57 -6.37 6.05 1.52
N PHE A 58 -5.18 5.68 2.01
CA PHE A 58 -4.74 6.03 3.36
C PHE A 58 -4.62 7.53 3.61
N ALA A 59 -4.05 8.28 2.66
CA ALA A 59 -3.89 9.73 2.76
C ALA A 59 -5.23 10.49 2.70
N PRO A 60 -6.10 10.28 1.69
CA PRO A 60 -7.39 10.96 1.63
C PRO A 60 -8.33 10.53 2.77
N THR A 61 -8.37 9.26 3.16
CA THR A 61 -9.17 8.83 4.32
C THR A 61 -8.69 9.49 5.60
N THR A 62 -7.37 9.56 5.83
CA THR A 62 -6.82 10.29 6.99
C THR A 62 -7.24 11.76 6.98
N ALA A 63 -7.17 12.44 5.83
CA ALA A 63 -7.54 13.84 5.71
C ALA A 63 -9.03 14.05 6.02
N LEU A 64 -9.90 13.19 5.49
CA LEU A 64 -11.35 13.27 5.69
C LEU A 64 -11.76 12.93 7.12
N PHE A 65 -11.12 11.95 7.76
CA PHE A 65 -11.32 11.64 9.18
C PHE A 65 -10.90 12.79 10.08
N LYS A 66 -9.74 13.40 9.82
CA LYS A 66 -9.29 14.60 10.55
C LYS A 66 -10.22 15.79 10.35
N PHE A 67 -10.69 16.01 9.13
CA PHE A 67 -11.66 17.06 8.82
C PHE A 67 -12.98 16.85 9.58
N ARG A 68 -13.43 15.60 9.75
CA ARG A 68 -14.63 15.25 10.51
C ARG A 68 -14.41 15.20 12.03
N GLY A 69 -13.16 15.25 12.50
CA GLY A 69 -12.80 15.08 13.90
C GLY A 69 -13.12 13.68 14.46
N ARG A 70 -13.23 12.66 13.59
CA ARG A 70 -13.52 11.26 13.97
C ARG A 70 -12.94 10.27 12.95
N PRO A 71 -12.40 9.12 13.40
CA PRO A 71 -12.17 8.72 14.79
C PRO A 71 -11.04 9.54 15.44
N ALA A 72 -10.76 9.30 16.73
CA ALA A 72 -9.63 9.93 17.40
C ALA A 72 -8.31 9.68 16.64
N ASP A 73 -7.42 10.68 16.63
CA ASP A 73 -6.20 10.69 15.82
C ASP A 73 -5.31 9.46 16.05
N GLU A 74 -5.30 8.92 17.27
CA GLU A 74 -4.56 7.72 17.66
C GLU A 74 -5.14 6.40 17.14
N LEU A 75 -6.40 6.39 16.70
CA LEU A 75 -7.11 5.22 16.15
C LEU A 75 -7.03 5.17 14.62
N ILE A 76 -6.80 6.31 13.96
CA ILE A 76 -6.77 6.41 12.49
C ILE A 76 -5.87 5.33 11.85
N PRO A 77 -4.60 5.11 12.26
CA PRO A 77 -3.77 4.11 11.59
C PRO A 77 -4.33 2.69 11.64
N GLY A 78 -4.97 2.31 12.76
CA GLY A 78 -5.60 1.01 12.91
C GLY A 78 -6.89 0.91 12.11
N THR A 79 -7.74 1.94 12.14
CA THR A 79 -8.97 2.00 11.34
C THR A 79 -8.68 1.93 9.84
N LEU A 80 -7.60 2.54 9.35
CA LEU A 80 -7.20 2.43 7.94
C LEU A 80 -6.84 0.99 7.55
N ASN A 81 -5.93 0.37 8.30
CA ASN A 81 -5.47 -1.00 8.01
C ASN A 81 -6.60 -2.03 8.16
N VAL A 82 -7.52 -1.84 9.11
CA VAL A 82 -8.64 -2.77 9.31
C VAL A 82 -9.78 -2.50 8.33
N GLY A 83 -10.13 -1.23 8.11
CA GLY A 83 -11.29 -0.81 7.33
C GLY A 83 -11.14 -1.00 5.83
N HIS A 84 -9.94 -0.74 5.27
CA HIS A 84 -9.68 -0.86 3.84
C HIS A 84 -9.33 -2.29 3.40
N ASN A 85 -9.16 -3.23 4.35
CA ASN A 85 -8.67 -4.57 4.05
C ASN A 85 -9.58 -5.35 3.08
N ALA A 86 -10.90 -5.19 3.20
CA ALA A 86 -11.85 -5.84 2.30
C ALA A 86 -11.69 -5.35 0.84
N SER A 87 -11.50 -4.04 0.67
CA SER A 87 -11.24 -3.43 -0.63
C SER A 87 -9.88 -3.87 -1.17
N ALA A 88 -8.83 -3.86 -0.35
CA ALA A 88 -7.50 -4.32 -0.73
C ALA A 88 -7.48 -5.79 -1.18
N PHE A 89 -8.25 -6.65 -0.52
CA PHE A 89 -8.45 -8.05 -0.95
C PHE A 89 -9.08 -8.14 -2.35
N LEU A 90 -10.14 -7.36 -2.59
CA LEU A 90 -10.83 -7.33 -3.87
C LEU A 90 -9.94 -6.76 -4.98
N GLU A 91 -9.31 -5.62 -4.74
CA GLU A 91 -8.38 -4.96 -5.65
C GLU A 91 -7.22 -5.87 -6.01
N THR A 92 -6.62 -6.55 -5.02
CA THR A 92 -5.56 -7.53 -5.28
C THR A 92 -6.04 -8.61 -6.23
N THR A 93 -7.20 -9.19 -5.93
CA THR A 93 -7.75 -10.27 -6.74
C THR A 93 -8.00 -9.80 -8.17
N LEU A 94 -8.58 -8.60 -8.35
CA LEU A 94 -8.88 -8.04 -9.67
C LEU A 94 -7.61 -7.66 -10.45
N PHE A 95 -6.67 -6.92 -9.86
CA PHE A 95 -5.49 -6.44 -10.58
C PHE A 95 -4.46 -7.52 -10.84
N VAL A 96 -4.22 -8.43 -9.89
CA VAL A 96 -3.29 -9.56 -10.11
C VAL A 96 -3.77 -10.50 -11.22
N THR A 97 -5.09 -10.66 -11.36
CA THR A 97 -5.69 -11.51 -12.41
C THR A 97 -5.79 -10.80 -13.76
N SER A 98 -6.17 -9.52 -13.79
CA SER A 98 -6.44 -8.77 -15.03
C SER A 98 -5.22 -8.14 -15.69
N VAL A 99 -4.19 -7.75 -14.91
CA VAL A 99 -3.03 -7.02 -15.44
C VAL A 99 -1.79 -7.91 -15.49
N ALA A 100 -1.07 -7.85 -16.60
CA ALA A 100 0.21 -8.52 -16.75
C ALA A 100 1.26 -7.88 -15.82
N VAL A 101 2.10 -8.71 -15.21
CA VAL A 101 3.27 -8.29 -14.44
C VAL A 101 4.21 -9.48 -14.35
N GLU A 102 5.51 -9.22 -14.36
CA GLU A 102 6.52 -10.27 -14.21
C GLU A 102 6.35 -10.97 -12.84
N PRO A 103 6.16 -12.31 -12.82
CA PRO A 103 5.80 -13.05 -11.61
C PRO A 103 6.85 -13.01 -10.50
N LEU A 104 8.14 -13.07 -10.83
CA LEU A 104 9.22 -13.04 -9.85
C LEU A 104 9.24 -11.69 -9.13
N LEU A 105 9.16 -10.59 -9.87
CA LEU A 105 9.09 -9.24 -9.34
C LEU A 105 7.87 -9.04 -8.45
N LEU A 106 6.68 -9.46 -8.90
CA LEU A 106 5.47 -9.43 -8.08
C LEU A 106 5.69 -10.19 -6.76
N GLY A 107 6.12 -11.44 -6.84
CA GLY A 107 6.32 -12.29 -5.66
C GLY A 107 7.37 -11.73 -4.70
N SER A 108 8.52 -11.29 -5.23
CA SER A 108 9.62 -10.74 -4.43
C SER A 108 9.26 -9.41 -3.77
N MET A 109 8.56 -8.53 -4.47
CA MET A 109 8.14 -7.25 -3.90
C MET A 109 7.08 -7.42 -2.81
N VAL A 110 6.10 -8.30 -3.02
CA VAL A 110 5.07 -8.64 -2.03
C VAL A 110 5.69 -9.30 -0.80
N ALA A 111 6.57 -10.28 -1.00
CA ALA A 111 7.26 -10.96 0.10
C ALA A 111 8.15 -9.99 0.89
N SER A 112 8.87 -9.12 0.19
CA SER A 112 9.71 -8.08 0.78
C SER A 112 8.89 -7.08 1.59
N ALA A 113 7.77 -6.60 1.04
CA ALA A 113 6.87 -5.71 1.75
C ALA A 113 6.31 -6.37 3.02
N ALA A 114 5.92 -7.65 2.94
CA ALA A 114 5.37 -8.38 4.07
C ALA A 114 6.42 -8.59 5.16
N ALA A 115 7.66 -8.91 4.77
CA ALA A 115 8.80 -8.97 5.68
C ALA A 115 9.09 -7.60 6.33
N GLY A 116 9.00 -6.52 5.55
CA GLY A 116 9.14 -5.15 6.01
C GLY A 116 8.09 -4.75 7.04
N ALA A 117 6.82 -5.08 6.78
CA ALA A 117 5.74 -4.86 7.74
C ALA A 117 5.96 -5.65 9.03
N TRP A 118 6.36 -6.92 8.93
CA TRP A 118 6.53 -7.76 10.11
C TRP A 118 7.75 -7.38 10.96
N LEU A 119 8.90 -7.14 10.34
CA LEU A 119 10.18 -6.84 11.02
C LEU A 119 10.33 -5.36 11.35
N GLY A 120 9.84 -4.48 10.46
CA GLY A 120 10.02 -3.04 10.54
C GLY A 120 8.99 -2.33 11.43
N ALA A 121 7.86 -2.96 11.76
CA ALA A 121 6.83 -2.35 12.60
C ALA A 121 7.38 -1.83 13.94
N GLY A 122 8.22 -2.62 14.61
CA GLY A 122 8.82 -2.23 15.89
C GLY A 122 9.73 -1.01 15.77
N VAL A 123 10.63 -1.00 14.77
CA VAL A 123 11.58 0.09 14.53
C VAL A 123 10.85 1.38 14.13
N VAL A 124 9.91 1.29 13.19
CA VAL A 124 9.20 2.45 12.65
C VAL A 124 8.22 3.04 13.67
N SER A 125 7.68 2.23 14.58
CA SER A 125 6.77 2.72 15.64
C SER A 125 7.42 3.73 16.59
N GLY A 126 8.75 3.73 16.72
CA GLY A 126 9.51 4.69 17.54
C GLY A 126 9.92 5.97 16.80
N LEU A 127 9.74 6.03 15.48
CA LEU A 127 10.18 7.17 14.69
C LEU A 127 9.20 8.36 14.75
N PRO A 128 9.70 9.61 14.71
CA PRO A 128 8.84 10.78 14.71
C PRO A 128 8.02 10.84 13.42
N ARG A 129 6.70 10.58 13.51
CA ARG A 129 5.76 10.57 12.38
C ARG A 129 5.86 11.80 11.48
N ARG A 130 6.06 12.99 12.07
CA ARG A 130 6.23 14.25 11.33
C ARG A 130 7.45 14.25 10.42
N ALA A 131 8.57 13.65 10.84
CA ALA A 131 9.77 13.59 10.02
C ALA A 131 9.56 12.67 8.82
N ILE A 132 8.94 11.50 9.03
CA ILE A 132 8.63 10.56 7.94
C ILE A 132 7.65 11.20 6.95
N GLN A 133 6.60 11.85 7.43
CA GLN A 133 5.63 12.53 6.58
C GLN A 133 6.25 13.66 5.75
N ARG A 134 7.16 14.46 6.34
CA ARG A 134 7.89 15.50 5.60
C ARG A 134 8.80 14.89 4.54
N PHE A 135 9.58 13.87 4.91
CA PHE A 135 10.44 13.17 3.96
C PHE A 135 9.63 12.58 2.80
N MET A 136 8.54 11.87 3.11
CA MET A 136 7.64 11.29 2.12
C MET A 136 6.99 12.36 1.24
N GLY A 137 6.48 13.44 1.84
CA GLY A 137 5.89 14.55 1.08
C GLY A 137 6.89 15.20 0.12
N VAL A 138 8.14 15.43 0.56
CA VAL A 138 9.21 15.94 -0.30
C VAL A 138 9.54 14.94 -1.42
N ALA A 139 9.66 13.64 -1.11
CA ALA A 139 9.92 12.60 -2.10
C ALA A 139 8.80 12.52 -3.16
N LEU A 140 7.53 12.57 -2.73
CA LEU A 140 6.37 12.60 -3.62
C LEU A 140 6.32 13.87 -4.47
N LEU A 141 6.73 15.02 -3.93
CA LEU A 141 6.76 16.28 -4.68
C LEU A 141 7.87 16.28 -5.75
N ILE A 142 9.05 15.75 -5.41
CA ILE A 142 10.15 15.53 -6.37
C ILE A 142 9.69 14.57 -7.48
N ALA A 143 9.01 13.49 -7.11
CA ALA A 143 8.48 12.53 -8.04
C ALA A 143 7.39 13.09 -8.95
N ALA A 144 6.46 13.88 -8.40
CA ALA A 144 5.45 14.58 -9.18
C ALA A 144 6.11 15.51 -10.20
N LEU A 145 7.17 16.22 -9.82
CA LEU A 145 7.96 17.03 -10.75
C LEU A 145 8.59 16.17 -11.85
N PHE A 146 9.20 15.02 -11.52
CA PHE A 146 9.71 14.08 -12.52
C PHE A 146 8.62 13.58 -13.47
N PHE A 147 7.44 13.26 -12.96
CA PHE A 147 6.32 12.79 -13.77
C PHE A 147 5.79 13.89 -14.69
N VAL A 148 5.73 15.15 -14.22
CA VAL A 148 5.40 16.31 -15.05
C VAL A 148 6.46 16.52 -16.14
N MET A 149 7.75 16.50 -15.80
CA MET A 149 8.84 16.64 -16.77
C MET A 149 8.83 15.52 -17.82
N LYS A 150 8.49 14.29 -17.42
CA LYS A 150 8.31 13.15 -18.33
C LYS A 150 7.13 13.37 -19.27
N ASN A 151 5.94 13.71 -18.74
CA ASN A 151 4.74 13.92 -19.56
C ASN A 151 4.85 15.12 -20.49
N LEU A 152 5.63 16.14 -20.13
CA LEU A 152 5.91 17.30 -20.98
C LEU A 152 7.01 17.04 -22.03
N GLY A 153 7.56 15.82 -22.12
CA GLY A 153 8.62 15.47 -23.08
C GLY A 153 9.99 16.11 -22.81
N VAL A 154 10.10 16.91 -21.74
CA VAL A 154 11.34 17.59 -21.34
C VAL A 154 12.45 16.58 -21.04
N MET A 155 12.07 15.43 -20.49
CA MET A 155 13.00 14.37 -20.12
C MET A 155 13.58 13.60 -21.33
N GLU A 156 12.85 13.54 -22.45
CA GLU A 156 13.35 12.94 -23.71
C GLU A 156 14.44 13.82 -24.35
N HIS A 157 14.32 15.14 -24.25
CA HIS A 157 15.33 16.10 -24.73
C HIS A 157 16.64 16.09 -23.93
N LEU A 158 16.59 15.66 -22.66
CA LEU A 158 17.74 15.67 -21.76
C LEU A 158 18.51 14.33 -21.75
N GLY A 159 18.03 13.29 -22.45
CA GLY A 159 18.63 11.95 -22.47
C GLY A 159 18.75 11.29 -21.09
N ALA A 160 18.03 11.80 -20.08
CA ALA A 160 18.32 11.56 -18.67
C ALA A 160 17.61 10.32 -18.09
N PHE A 161 16.71 9.68 -18.84
CA PHE A 161 16.04 8.46 -18.41
C PHE A 161 16.12 7.35 -19.47
N PRO A 162 16.28 6.07 -19.06
CA PRO A 162 16.16 4.95 -19.96
C PRO A 162 14.79 5.04 -20.62
N GLY A 163 14.77 5.11 -21.96
CA GLY A 163 13.56 5.38 -22.74
C GLY A 163 12.41 4.44 -22.41
N GLY A 164 11.19 4.96 -22.58
CA GLY A 164 9.95 4.20 -22.76
C GLY A 164 9.65 3.15 -21.70
N ALA A 165 8.67 3.45 -20.84
CA ALA A 165 8.16 2.50 -19.85
C ALA A 165 7.37 1.36 -20.54
N GLU A 166 8.02 0.51 -21.32
CA GLU A 166 7.46 -0.70 -21.94
C GLU A 166 7.69 -1.94 -21.05
N ALA A 167 8.52 -1.80 -20.02
CA ALA A 167 8.94 -2.93 -19.20
C ALA A 167 7.86 -3.28 -18.15
N PHE A 168 7.31 -4.49 -18.29
CA PHE A 168 6.48 -5.16 -17.28
C PHE A 168 7.31 -5.98 -16.28
N ALA A 169 8.64 -5.86 -16.37
CA ALA A 169 9.65 -6.51 -15.55
C ALA A 169 10.73 -5.50 -15.15
N LEU A 170 11.42 -5.76 -14.04
CA LEU A 170 12.65 -5.06 -13.65
C LEU A 170 13.73 -6.11 -13.44
N GLU A 171 14.95 -5.82 -13.87
CA GLU A 171 16.09 -6.72 -13.74
C GLU A 171 17.30 -6.02 -13.12
N GLY A 172 18.27 -6.82 -12.68
CA GLY A 172 19.54 -6.33 -12.15
C GLY A 172 19.38 -5.39 -10.95
N TRP A 173 20.09 -4.26 -10.98
CA TRP A 173 20.09 -3.30 -9.86
C TRP A 173 18.72 -2.66 -9.63
N ARG A 174 17.90 -2.50 -10.67
CA ARG A 174 16.55 -1.89 -10.57
C ARG A 174 15.61 -2.80 -9.78
N PHE A 175 15.69 -4.10 -10.03
CA PHE A 175 14.96 -5.10 -9.24
C PHE A 175 15.35 -5.03 -7.77
N ALA A 176 16.64 -4.99 -7.46
CA ALA A 176 17.12 -4.92 -6.08
C ALA A 176 16.63 -3.65 -5.35
N VAL A 177 16.67 -2.49 -6.02
CA VAL A 177 16.14 -1.24 -5.47
C VAL A 177 14.63 -1.33 -5.24
N ALA A 178 13.86 -1.85 -6.21
CA ALA A 178 12.42 -2.02 -6.07
C ALA A 178 12.06 -2.90 -4.86
N VAL A 179 12.73 -4.04 -4.70
CA VAL A 179 12.53 -4.96 -3.57
C VAL A 179 12.89 -4.29 -2.24
N GLY A 180 14.01 -3.56 -2.16
CA GLY A 180 14.43 -2.86 -0.95
C GLY A 180 13.49 -1.73 -0.53
N VAL A 181 12.99 -0.96 -1.51
CA VAL A 181 11.96 0.05 -1.28
C VAL A 181 10.65 -0.59 -0.80
N SER A 182 10.25 -1.70 -1.42
CA SER A 182 9.05 -2.45 -1.02
C SER A 182 9.08 -2.83 0.47
N PHE A 183 10.25 -3.29 0.95
CA PHE A 183 10.47 -3.56 2.37
C PHE A 183 10.24 -2.34 3.25
N LEU A 184 10.86 -1.20 2.89
CA LEU A 184 10.73 0.04 3.66
C LEU A 184 9.29 0.53 3.70
N LEU A 185 8.61 0.56 2.54
CA LEU A 185 7.21 0.98 2.47
C LEU A 185 6.31 0.05 3.26
N GLY A 186 6.60 -1.25 3.27
CA GLY A 186 5.89 -2.20 4.11
C GLY A 186 6.01 -1.90 5.60
N ALA A 187 7.21 -1.53 6.07
CA ALA A 187 7.42 -1.11 7.45
C ALA A 187 6.67 0.20 7.79
N LEU A 188 6.62 1.15 6.86
CA LEU A 188 5.95 2.45 7.05
C LEU A 188 4.41 2.32 7.10
N MET A 189 3.86 1.32 6.43
CA MET A 189 2.42 1.07 6.41
C MET A 189 1.85 0.73 7.78
N CYS A 190 2.65 0.10 8.65
CA CYS A 190 2.28 -0.20 10.04
C CYS A 190 1.96 1.06 10.89
N ILE A 191 2.42 2.24 10.48
CA ILE A 191 2.10 3.52 11.14
C ILE A 191 1.11 4.38 10.32
N GLY A 192 0.42 3.78 9.35
CA GLY A 192 -0.62 4.41 8.54
C GLY A 192 -0.09 5.25 7.38
N ILE A 193 1.09 4.92 6.84
CA ILE A 193 1.63 5.55 5.63
C ILE A 193 1.43 4.58 4.46
N GLY A 194 0.49 4.91 3.57
CA GLY A 194 0.18 4.06 2.41
C GLY A 194 1.36 3.94 1.44
N ASN A 195 1.49 2.78 0.79
CA ASN A 195 2.57 2.50 -0.15
C ASN A 195 2.23 2.86 -1.61
N TYR A 196 0.96 3.15 -1.95
CA TYR A 196 0.48 3.23 -3.33
C TYR A 196 1.24 4.26 -4.17
N ALA A 197 1.09 5.55 -3.81
CA ALA A 197 1.77 6.63 -4.49
C ALA A 197 3.31 6.48 -4.52
N PRO A 198 4.00 6.25 -3.38
CA PRO A 198 5.47 6.16 -3.41
C PRO A 198 5.97 4.93 -4.18
N LEU A 199 5.28 3.80 -4.12
CA LEU A 199 5.67 2.60 -4.86
C LEU A 199 5.49 2.79 -6.37
N MET A 200 4.33 3.32 -6.80
CA MET A 200 4.07 3.62 -8.21
C MET A 200 5.16 4.53 -8.79
N ILE A 201 5.47 5.60 -8.08
CA ILE A 201 6.51 6.56 -8.45
C ILE A 201 7.86 5.89 -8.62
N ILE A 202 8.29 5.10 -7.63
CA ILE A 202 9.62 4.49 -7.65
C ILE A 202 9.72 3.48 -8.80
N LEU A 203 8.67 2.67 -9.01
CA LEU A 203 8.63 1.74 -10.13
C LEU A 203 8.65 2.45 -11.48
N ALA A 204 7.91 3.57 -11.62
CA ALA A 204 7.93 4.38 -12.83
C ALA A 204 9.33 5.02 -13.07
N LEU A 205 10.00 5.48 -12.01
CA LEU A 205 11.38 6.00 -12.09
C LEU A 205 12.39 4.89 -12.42
N LEU A 206 12.13 3.65 -12.02
CA LEU A 206 12.93 2.49 -12.41
C LEU A 206 12.63 2.01 -13.84
N GLY A 207 11.71 2.67 -14.56
CA GLY A 207 11.39 2.41 -15.96
C GLY A 207 10.27 1.40 -16.19
N MET A 208 9.51 1.05 -15.15
CA MET A 208 8.35 0.17 -15.28
C MET A 208 7.14 0.92 -15.86
N HIS A 209 6.34 0.23 -16.68
CA HIS A 209 5.03 0.75 -17.12
C HIS A 209 4.12 0.96 -15.90
N PRO A 210 3.44 2.13 -15.74
CA PRO A 210 2.57 2.41 -14.59
C PRO A 210 1.50 1.33 -14.35
N LEU A 211 0.89 0.80 -15.43
CA LEU A 211 -0.05 -0.32 -15.33
C LEU A 211 0.52 -1.56 -14.62
N ALA A 212 1.79 -1.90 -14.83
CA ALA A 212 2.42 -3.06 -14.21
C ALA A 212 2.67 -2.86 -12.69
N ALA A 213 2.67 -1.62 -12.21
CA ALA A 213 2.81 -1.31 -10.79
C ALA A 213 1.54 -1.63 -9.99
N PHE A 214 0.35 -1.55 -10.60
CA PHE A 214 -0.93 -1.77 -9.90
C PHE A 214 -1.02 -3.15 -9.25
N PRO A 215 -0.79 -4.29 -9.96
CA PRO A 215 -0.79 -5.60 -9.33
C PRO A 215 0.15 -5.71 -8.12
N ILE A 216 1.31 -5.06 -8.19
CA ILE A 216 2.32 -5.09 -7.12
C ILE A 216 1.83 -4.29 -5.91
N MET A 217 1.30 -3.10 -6.14
CA MET A 217 0.72 -2.24 -5.11
C MET A 217 -0.44 -2.94 -4.39
N MET A 218 -1.44 -3.39 -5.17
CA MET A 218 -2.62 -4.05 -4.62
C MET A 218 -2.23 -5.30 -3.83
N ALA A 219 -1.41 -6.19 -4.43
CA ALA A 219 -1.01 -7.43 -3.77
C ALA A 219 -0.16 -7.23 -2.52
N SER A 220 0.66 -6.18 -2.50
CA SER A 220 1.38 -5.81 -1.29
C SER A 220 0.35 -5.45 -0.21
N ASP A 221 -0.56 -4.52 -0.48
CA ASP A 221 -1.52 -4.09 0.53
C ASP A 221 -2.48 -5.16 1.00
N GLY A 222 -3.01 -5.99 0.09
CA GLY A 222 -3.90 -7.09 0.44
C GLY A 222 -3.28 -8.12 1.40
N ILE A 223 -1.94 -8.21 1.45
CA ILE A 223 -1.20 -9.07 2.39
C ILE A 223 -0.67 -8.28 3.59
N LEU A 224 -0.27 -7.03 3.40
CA LEU A 224 0.32 -6.20 4.46
C LEU A 224 -0.71 -5.65 5.44
N GLN A 225 -1.89 -5.20 4.98
CA GLN A 225 -2.96 -4.69 5.85
C GLN A 225 -3.34 -5.72 6.93
N PRO A 226 -3.51 -7.02 6.60
CA PRO A 226 -3.67 -8.07 7.60
C PRO A 226 -2.55 -8.17 8.64
N VAL A 227 -1.29 -8.13 8.18
CA VAL A 227 -0.11 -8.30 9.04
C VAL A 227 0.05 -7.10 9.97
N ALA A 228 -0.08 -5.88 9.43
CA ALA A 228 -0.06 -4.65 10.21
C ALA A 228 -1.21 -4.59 11.24
N SER A 229 -2.37 -5.12 10.88
CA SER A 229 -3.56 -5.17 11.76
C SER A 229 -3.38 -6.02 13.01
N LEU A 230 -2.45 -6.98 13.03
CA LEU A 230 -2.19 -7.81 14.22
C LEU A 230 -1.80 -6.99 15.45
N GLY A 231 -1.03 -5.91 15.27
CA GLY A 231 -0.66 -4.99 16.36
C GLY A 231 -1.87 -4.20 16.88
N PHE A 232 -2.75 -3.77 15.98
CA PHE A 232 -3.98 -3.06 16.32
C PHE A 232 -5.01 -3.98 17.01
N PHE A 233 -5.12 -5.24 16.60
CA PHE A 233 -5.96 -6.26 17.25
C PHE A 233 -5.53 -6.57 18.68
N ARG A 234 -4.23 -6.48 18.99
CA ARG A 234 -3.72 -6.68 20.35
C ARG A 234 -3.95 -5.46 21.25
N SER A 235 -3.82 -4.26 20.68
CA SER A 235 -3.92 -3.00 21.42
C SER A 235 -5.33 -2.42 21.50
N GLY A 236 -6.25 -2.88 20.65
CA GLY A 236 -7.59 -2.30 20.51
C GLY A 236 -7.60 -0.90 19.91
N ARG A 237 -6.50 -0.44 19.31
CA ARG A 237 -6.34 0.93 18.77
C ARG A 237 -6.87 1.05 17.34
N PHE A 238 -8.15 0.75 17.16
CA PHE A 238 -8.90 0.94 15.92
C PHE A 238 -10.39 1.08 16.26
N ALA A 239 -11.10 1.85 15.45
CA ALA A 239 -12.56 2.05 15.49
C ALA A 239 -13.20 1.44 14.23
#